data_AF-A0A4Y7JLU1-F1
#
_entry.id   AF-A0A4Y7JLU1-F1
#
_cell.length_a   1.000
_cell.length_b   1.000
_cell.length_c   1.000
_cell.angle_alpha   90.00
_cell.angle_beta   90.00
_cell.angle_gamma   90.00
#
_symmetry.space_group_name_H-M   'P 1'
#
loop_
_entity.id
_entity.type
_entity.pdbx_description
1 polymer ?
#
loop_
_entity_poly.entity_id
_entity_poly.type
_entity_poly.pdbx_seq_one_letter_code
_entity_poly.pdbx_strand_id
1 'polypeptide(L)'
;MSGRETTVLVNEAEWVLCNDNGFVYKKKKRKREEKSSSTTTASDGGIVDLEIELKKKGLRRRKHTLMKLKDKYKKECVHWGNLSNSLKEIEERNQNQQQLHIQSQPSTSTSSYKVREIGQTEEACSGGSLIDDLLLQEEMREGMIRDLSELCDAAEAMYKAEEGQLKQSFFDLPVWASPRSLLASLSDQDCFSNNKENGYAQLT
;
A
#
# COMPACT_ATOMS: atom_id res chain seq x y z
N MET A 1 56.64 -44.12 -7.83
CA MET A 1 55.47 -43.59 -7.10
C MET A 1 55.91 -42.30 -6.44
N SER A 2 55.53 -41.14 -6.98
CA SER A 2 55.89 -39.84 -6.40
C SER A 2 54.60 -39.19 -5.92
N GLY A 3 54.46 -39.09 -4.59
CA GLY A 3 53.30 -38.52 -3.92
C GLY A 3 53.13 -37.04 -4.22
N ARG A 4 51.88 -36.62 -4.41
CA ARG A 4 51.48 -35.22 -4.56
C ARG A 4 51.39 -34.61 -3.17
N GLU A 5 52.20 -33.59 -2.89
CA GLU A 5 51.94 -32.69 -1.76
C GLU A 5 51.04 -31.56 -2.25
N THR A 6 49.75 -31.69 -1.94
CA THR A 6 48.77 -30.60 -2.12
C THR A 6 48.88 -29.67 -0.92
N THR A 7 49.60 -28.55 -1.08
CA THR A 7 49.54 -27.43 -0.15
C THR A 7 48.17 -26.76 -0.29
N VAL A 8 47.20 -27.24 0.49
CA VAL A 8 45.92 -26.56 0.68
C VAL A 8 46.18 -25.28 1.46
N LEU A 9 46.35 -24.16 0.75
CA LEU A 9 46.28 -22.82 1.35
C LEU A 9 44.84 -22.60 1.82
N VAL A 10 44.56 -22.98 3.07
CA VAL A 10 43.35 -22.59 3.79
C VAL A 10 43.42 -21.07 3.96
N ASN A 11 42.78 -20.36 3.04
CA ASN A 11 42.65 -18.91 3.09
C ASN A 11 41.63 -18.60 4.19
N GLU A 12 42.09 -18.45 5.44
CA GLU A 12 41.28 -17.98 6.56
C GLU A 12 40.73 -16.59 6.22
N ALA A 13 39.51 -16.57 5.69
CA ALA A 13 38.78 -15.35 5.41
C ALA A 13 38.40 -14.71 6.76
N GLU A 14 39.22 -13.77 7.22
CA GLU A 14 38.92 -12.96 8.40
C GLU A 14 37.59 -12.20 8.17
N TRP A 15 36.56 -12.50 8.96
CA TRP A 15 35.26 -11.85 8.90
C TRP A 15 35.22 -10.70 9.90
N VAL A 16 34.80 -9.52 9.47
CA VAL A 16 34.60 -8.36 10.35
C VAL A 16 33.11 -8.22 10.65
N LEU A 17 32.79 -8.01 11.93
CA LEU A 17 31.43 -7.75 12.38
C LEU A 17 31.10 -6.26 12.20
N CYS A 18 30.06 -5.94 11.43
CA CYS A 18 29.61 -4.58 11.19
C CYS A 18 28.21 -4.37 11.81
N ASN A 19 27.98 -3.20 12.41
CA ASN A 19 26.67 -2.79 12.92
C ASN A 19 26.20 -1.53 12.19
N ASP A 20 25.22 -1.68 11.31
CA ASP A 20 24.59 -0.58 10.59
C ASP A 20 23.14 -0.45 11.06
N ASN A 21 22.82 0.64 11.76
CA ASN A 21 21.47 0.97 12.23
C ASN A 21 20.81 -0.12 13.11
N GLY A 22 21.59 -0.85 13.92
CA GLY A 22 21.07 -1.91 14.79
C GLY A 22 21.01 -3.29 14.12
N PHE A 23 21.36 -3.38 12.83
CA PHE A 23 21.54 -4.64 12.14
C PHE A 23 23.02 -5.04 12.16
N VAL A 24 23.30 -6.20 12.77
CA VAL A 24 24.64 -6.77 12.88
C VAL A 24 24.84 -7.80 11.78
N TYR A 25 25.83 -7.61 10.91
CA TYR A 25 26.17 -8.56 9.85
C TYR A 25 27.67 -8.81 9.76
N LYS A 26 28.03 -9.97 9.21
CA LYS A 26 29.42 -10.37 8.96
C LYS A 26 29.79 -9.98 7.53
N LYS A 27 30.90 -9.26 7.37
CA LYS A 27 31.44 -8.89 6.05
C LYS A 27 32.86 -9.44 5.90
N LYS A 28 33.16 -10.06 4.74
CA LYS A 28 34.48 -10.63 4.46
C LYS A 28 35.50 -9.49 4.33
N LYS A 29 36.58 -9.54 5.11
CA LYS A 29 37.70 -8.58 5.01
C LYS A 29 38.36 -8.77 3.64
N ARG A 30 38.44 -7.71 2.84
CA ARG A 30 39.20 -7.76 1.58
C ARG A 30 40.68 -7.68 1.96
N LYS A 31 41.45 -8.75 1.72
CA LYS A 31 42.91 -8.68 1.78
C LYS A 31 43.35 -7.67 0.71
N ARG A 32 43.82 -6.51 1.12
CA ARG A 32 44.57 -5.61 0.24
C ARG A 32 45.90 -6.33 0.04
N GLU A 33 46.17 -6.79 -1.18
CA GLU A 33 47.48 -7.31 -1.53
C GLU A 33 48.49 -6.17 -1.32
N GLU A 34 49.25 -6.25 -0.23
CA GLU A 34 50.40 -5.40 0.01
C GLU A 34 51.48 -5.81 -0.98
N LYS A 35 51.42 -5.24 -2.18
CA LYS A 35 52.58 -5.20 -3.07
C LYS A 35 53.66 -4.43 -2.35
N SER A 36 54.73 -5.13 -2.00
CA SER A 36 55.95 -4.61 -1.39
C SER A 36 56.42 -3.34 -2.09
N SER A 37 56.26 -2.22 -1.41
CA SER A 37 56.96 -0.97 -1.67
C SER A 37 57.10 -0.28 -0.33
N SER A 38 58.22 -0.56 0.33
CA SER A 38 58.78 0.29 1.36
C SER A 38 58.77 1.74 0.89
N THR A 39 58.08 2.63 1.61
CA THR A 39 58.58 3.92 2.12
C THR A 39 57.39 4.84 2.45
N THR A 40 57.51 5.50 3.61
CA THR A 40 56.74 6.66 4.10
C THR A 40 55.29 6.46 4.58
N THR A 41 55.22 6.28 5.90
CA THR A 41 54.28 6.91 6.83
C THR A 41 53.68 8.24 6.32
N ALA A 42 52.47 8.20 5.75
CA ALA A 42 51.51 9.32 5.70
C ALA A 42 50.22 8.90 4.98
N SER A 43 49.38 8.03 5.56
CA SER A 43 47.98 7.91 5.09
C SER A 43 47.06 7.21 6.09
N ASP A 44 47.16 7.54 7.36
CA ASP A 44 46.11 7.20 8.34
C ASP A 44 45.04 8.30 8.40
N GLY A 45 45.43 9.56 8.14
CA GLY A 45 44.52 10.71 8.16
C GLY A 45 43.43 10.70 7.08
N GLY A 46 43.67 10.10 5.91
CA GLY A 46 42.69 10.07 4.81
C GLY A 46 41.52 9.10 5.03
N ILE A 47 41.73 8.01 5.80
CA ILE A 47 40.68 7.03 6.12
C ILE A 47 39.78 7.57 7.24
N VAL A 48 40.38 8.21 8.25
CA VAL A 48 39.67 8.86 9.36
C VAL A 48 38.82 10.03 8.86
N ASP A 49 39.30 10.81 7.89
CA ASP A 49 38.55 11.94 7.30
C ASP A 49 37.31 11.47 6.52
N LEU A 50 37.44 10.41 5.72
CA LEU A 50 36.32 9.79 4.99
C LEU A 50 35.24 9.23 5.93
N GLU A 51 35.62 8.60 7.04
CA GLU A 51 34.68 8.07 8.02
C GLU A 51 33.91 9.18 8.74
N ILE A 52 34.60 10.28 9.07
CA ILE A 52 33.98 11.48 9.68
C ILE A 52 33.01 12.14 8.69
N GLU A 53 33.36 12.26 7.41
CA GLU A 53 32.45 12.79 6.38
C GLU A 53 31.19 11.93 6.20
N LEU A 54 31.33 10.60 6.16
CA LEU A 54 30.20 9.69 6.06
C LEU A 54 29.27 9.79 7.28
N LYS A 55 29.83 9.87 8.49
CA LYS A 55 29.06 10.09 9.73
C LYS A 55 28.33 11.43 9.71
N LYS A 56 28.99 12.52 9.28
CA LYS A 56 28.38 13.84 9.12
C LYS A 56 27.24 13.82 8.09
N LYS A 57 27.42 13.14 6.96
CA LYS A 57 26.39 12.98 5.93
C LYS A 57 25.18 12.19 6.44
N GLY A 58 25.43 11.12 7.20
CA GLY A 58 24.38 10.35 7.89
C GLY A 58 23.58 11.20 8.87
N LEU A 59 24.27 12.01 9.68
CA LEU A 59 23.63 12.93 10.63
C LEU A 59 22.77 13.98 9.93
N ARG A 60 23.26 14.56 8.81
CA ARG A 60 22.49 15.51 8.00
C ARG A 60 21.21 14.87 7.45
N ARG A 61 21.29 13.65 6.91
CA ARG A 61 20.12 12.90 6.42
C ARG A 61 19.13 12.62 7.54
N ARG A 62 19.60 12.14 8.70
CA ARG A 62 18.75 11.87 9.87
C ARG A 62 18.05 13.14 10.35
N LYS A 63 18.78 14.25 10.51
CA LYS A 63 18.22 15.56 10.91
C LYS A 63 17.13 16.00 9.93
N HIS A 64 17.38 15.87 8.63
CA HIS A 64 16.42 16.25 7.61
C HIS A 64 15.14 15.39 7.66
N THR A 65 15.26 14.06 7.80
CA THR A 65 14.10 13.17 7.95
C THR A 65 13.29 13.51 9.21
N LEU A 66 13.97 13.75 10.34
CA LEU A 66 13.31 14.14 11.59
C LEU A 66 12.59 15.49 11.46
N MET A 67 13.18 16.47 10.78
CA MET A 67 12.50 17.75 10.54
C MET A 67 11.27 17.59 9.65
N LYS A 68 11.36 16.79 8.57
CA LYS A 68 10.19 16.48 7.75
C LYS A 68 9.07 15.83 8.55
N LEU A 69 9.42 14.88 9.42
CA LEU A 69 8.46 14.20 10.29
C LEU A 69 7.82 15.18 11.28
N LYS A 70 8.61 16.04 11.91
CA LYS A 70 8.12 17.10 12.80
C LYS A 70 7.15 18.03 12.07
N ASP A 71 7.48 18.45 10.85
CA ASP A 71 6.64 19.34 10.06
C ASP A 71 5.34 18.66 9.63
N LYS A 72 5.38 17.35 9.32
CA LYS A 72 4.19 16.54 9.05
C LYS A 72 3.28 16.49 10.28
N TYR A 73 3.80 16.11 11.45
CA TYR A 73 2.99 16.07 12.66
C TYR A 73 2.45 17.44 13.07
N LYS A 74 3.22 18.52 12.88
CA LYS A 74 2.73 19.88 13.13
C LYS A 74 1.51 20.20 12.25
N LYS A 75 1.55 19.84 10.96
CA LYS A 75 0.41 20.02 10.05
C LYS A 75 -0.79 19.18 10.48
N GLU A 76 -0.57 17.93 10.86
CA GLU A 76 -1.63 17.05 11.35
C GLU A 76 -2.27 17.61 12.62
N CYS A 77 -1.50 18.07 13.61
CA CYS A 77 -2.04 18.70 14.81
C CYS A 77 -2.93 19.91 14.49
N VAL A 78 -2.50 20.77 13.55
CA VAL A 78 -3.32 21.91 13.12
C VAL A 78 -4.59 21.44 12.42
N HIS A 79 -4.49 20.43 11.55
CA HIS A 79 -5.64 19.86 10.85
C HIS A 79 -6.66 19.25 11.82
N TRP A 80 -6.20 18.45 12.78
CA TRP A 80 -7.03 17.88 13.84
C TRP A 80 -7.65 18.96 14.74
N GLY A 81 -6.89 20.02 15.05
CA GLY A 81 -7.42 21.18 15.77
C GLY A 81 -8.55 21.88 15.02
N ASN A 82 -8.39 22.09 13.71
CA ASN A 82 -9.42 22.71 12.87
C ASN A 82 -10.68 21.83 12.78
N LEU A 83 -10.52 20.52 12.62
CA LEU A 83 -11.65 19.60 12.53
C LEU A 83 -12.43 19.55 13.87
N SER A 84 -11.72 19.53 14.99
CA SER A 84 -12.31 19.60 16.33
C SER A 84 -13.08 20.90 16.54
N ASN A 85 -12.49 22.04 16.16
CA ASN A 85 -13.17 23.33 16.24
C ASN A 85 -14.43 23.36 15.35
N SER A 86 -14.34 22.87 14.11
CA SER A 86 -15.48 22.81 13.21
C SER A 86 -16.62 21.95 13.76
N LEU A 87 -16.31 20.81 14.38
CA LEU A 87 -17.30 19.95 15.02
C LEU A 87 -17.96 20.67 16.20
N LYS A 88 -17.17 21.34 17.03
CA LYS A 88 -17.67 22.15 18.15
C LYS A 88 -18.58 23.29 17.70
N GLU A 89 -18.24 23.98 16.60
CA GLU A 89 -19.10 25.01 16.03
C GLU A 89 -20.43 24.45 15.50
N ILE A 90 -20.42 23.24 14.91
CA ILE A 90 -21.65 22.57 14.46
C ILE A 90 -22.51 22.21 15.67
N GLU A 91 -21.91 21.68 16.73
CA GLU A 91 -22.58 21.36 17.98
C GLU A 91 -23.22 22.61 18.60
N GLU A 92 -22.48 23.72 18.70
CA GLU A 92 -22.99 24.99 19.23
C GLU A 92 -24.13 25.56 18.38
N ARG A 93 -24.03 25.49 17.04
CA ARG A 93 -25.12 25.91 16.14
C ARG A 93 -26.38 25.06 16.33
N ASN A 94 -26.24 23.75 16.55
CA ASN A 94 -27.36 22.85 16.81
C ASN A 94 -28.01 23.14 18.18
N GLN A 95 -27.20 23.36 19.22
CA GLN A 95 -27.70 23.72 20.56
C GLN A 95 -28.44 25.06 20.54
N ASN A 96 -27.90 26.08 19.86
CA ASN A 96 -28.55 27.39 19.73
C ASN A 96 -29.86 27.32 18.94
N GLN A 97 -29.93 26.51 17.88
CA GLN A 97 -31.18 26.29 17.14
C GLN A 97 -32.25 25.61 18.01
N GLN A 98 -31.86 24.62 18.82
CA GLN A 98 -32.79 23.99 19.77
C GLN A 98 -33.29 24.97 20.83
N GLN A 99 -32.43 25.83 21.38
CA GLN A 99 -32.83 26.83 22.37
C GLN A 99 -33.78 27.90 21.80
N LEU A 100 -33.54 28.38 20.56
CA LEU A 100 -34.43 29.32 19.89
C LEU A 100 -35.81 28.70 19.58
N HIS A 101 -35.85 27.40 19.27
CA HIS A 101 -37.10 26.67 19.10
C HIS A 101 -37.91 26.57 20.40
N ILE A 102 -37.24 26.46 21.56
CA ILE A 102 -37.89 26.40 22.88
C ILE A 102 -38.42 27.79 23.31
N GLN A 103 -37.71 28.88 22.99
CA GLN A 103 -38.05 30.23 23.46
C GLN A 103 -39.14 30.94 22.62
N SER A 104 -39.38 30.49 21.38
CA SER A 104 -40.36 31.12 20.46
C SER A 104 -41.78 30.52 20.56
N GLN A 105 -42.03 29.59 21.49
CA GLN A 105 -43.40 29.14 21.78
C GLN A 105 -44.07 30.02 22.85
N PRO A 106 -45.23 30.66 22.55
CA PRO A 106 -46.00 31.35 23.57
C PRO A 106 -46.64 30.35 24.54
N SER A 107 -46.61 30.68 25.83
CA SER A 107 -47.24 29.95 26.93
C SER A 107 -48.75 29.81 26.73
N THR A 108 -49.17 28.77 26.03
CA THR A 108 -50.48 28.16 26.21
C THR A 108 -50.25 26.70 26.52
N SER A 109 -50.62 26.31 27.74
CA SER A 109 -50.77 24.92 28.12
C SER A 109 -51.50 24.16 27.01
N THR A 110 -51.13 22.88 26.87
CA THR A 110 -51.44 21.95 25.79
C THR A 110 -50.39 21.97 24.69
N SER A 111 -49.26 21.34 25.05
CA SER A 111 -48.40 20.54 24.18
C SER A 111 -49.23 19.90 23.08
N SER A 112 -49.06 20.38 21.87
CA SER A 112 -49.11 19.60 20.66
C SER A 112 -48.78 20.55 19.50
N TYR A 113 -48.03 20.03 18.52
CA TYR A 113 -48.23 20.29 17.10
C TYR A 113 -47.46 21.53 16.52
N LYS A 114 -46.66 21.49 15.43
CA LYS A 114 -46.53 20.61 14.25
C LYS A 114 -45.19 20.92 13.55
N VAL A 115 -44.46 19.96 13.02
CA VAL A 115 -44.93 19.13 11.89
C VAL A 115 -45.99 18.10 12.28
N ARG A 116 -47.12 18.27 11.61
CA ARG A 116 -48.31 17.43 11.45
C ARG A 116 -47.82 16.24 10.62
N GLU A 117 -48.09 14.96 10.85
CA GLU A 117 -49.13 14.20 11.54
C GLU A 117 -48.60 12.73 11.45
N ILE A 118 -48.89 11.77 12.33
CA ILE A 118 -50.22 11.27 12.70
C ILE A 118 -50.13 10.65 14.12
N GLY A 119 -51.05 11.06 15.00
CA GLY A 119 -51.50 10.23 16.13
C GLY A 119 -50.81 10.48 17.49
N GLN A 120 -51.40 11.38 18.27
CA GLN A 120 -51.14 11.63 19.69
C GLN A 120 -51.41 10.36 20.54
N THR A 121 -50.75 10.20 21.70
CA THR A 121 -51.38 10.29 23.03
C THR A 121 -50.27 10.24 24.09
N GLU A 122 -50.27 11.24 24.96
CA GLU A 122 -49.37 11.36 26.09
C GLU A 122 -49.84 10.39 27.19
N GLU A 123 -49.08 9.33 27.46
CA GLU A 123 -49.11 8.63 28.76
C GLU A 123 -47.90 7.70 28.91
N ALA A 124 -47.09 7.98 29.94
CA ALA A 124 -46.23 7.03 30.66
C ALA A 124 -45.54 5.90 29.85
N CYS A 125 -44.39 6.17 29.20
CA CYS A 125 -43.34 5.16 28.93
C CYS A 125 -42.09 5.77 28.26
N SER A 126 -41.47 6.78 28.89
CA SER A 126 -40.37 7.58 28.29
C SER A 126 -39.04 6.83 28.05
N GLY A 127 -38.94 5.54 28.37
CA GLY A 127 -37.74 4.73 28.10
C GLY A 127 -37.81 3.88 26.82
N GLY A 128 -39.01 3.58 26.31
CA GLY A 128 -39.19 2.70 25.15
C GLY A 128 -38.83 3.36 23.83
N SER A 129 -39.36 4.57 23.59
CA SER A 129 -39.20 5.28 22.31
C SER A 129 -37.75 5.66 21.99
N LEU A 130 -36.92 6.03 22.98
CA LEU A 130 -35.51 6.36 22.73
C LEU A 130 -34.70 5.11 22.33
N ILE A 131 -35.03 3.96 22.91
CA ILE A 131 -34.37 2.69 22.58
C ILE A 131 -34.77 2.26 21.17
N ASP A 132 -36.04 2.41 20.81
CA ASP A 132 -36.54 2.10 19.47
C ASP A 132 -35.90 3.02 18.40
N ASP A 133 -35.74 4.31 18.68
CA ASP A 133 -35.05 5.26 17.79
C ASP A 133 -33.56 4.92 17.61
N LEU A 134 -32.87 4.54 18.68
CA LEU A 134 -31.47 4.10 18.62
C LEU A 134 -31.33 2.77 17.86
N LEU A 135 -32.28 1.86 18.04
CA LEU A 135 -32.30 0.57 17.33
C LEU A 135 -32.53 0.79 15.84
N LEU A 136 -33.45 1.69 15.46
CA LEU A 136 -33.68 2.06 14.07
C LEU A 136 -32.45 2.73 13.43
N GLN A 137 -31.73 3.55 14.20
CA GLN A 137 -30.49 4.16 13.74
C GLN A 137 -29.39 3.12 13.48
N GLU A 138 -29.28 2.12 14.35
CA GLU A 138 -28.28 1.07 14.22
C GLU A 138 -28.63 0.09 13.09
N GLU A 139 -29.92 -0.22 12.89
CA GLU A 139 -30.39 -1.02 11.75
C GLU A 139 -30.11 -0.32 10.41
N MET A 140 -30.25 1.02 10.35
CA MET A 140 -29.84 1.80 9.17
C MET A 140 -28.33 1.72 8.92
N ARG A 141 -27.51 1.79 9.98
CA ARG A 141 -26.05 1.68 9.86
C ARG A 141 -25.62 0.29 9.44
N GLU A 142 -26.27 -0.75 9.96
CA GLU A 142 -26.07 -2.13 9.51
C GLU A 142 -26.39 -2.27 8.02
N GLY A 143 -27.48 -1.65 7.55
CA GLY A 143 -27.82 -1.58 6.13
C GLY A 143 -26.69 -0.99 5.28
N MET A 144 -26.16 0.17 5.67
CA MET A 144 -25.04 0.81 4.95
C MET A 144 -23.77 -0.04 4.95
N ILE A 145 -23.47 -0.73 6.07
CA ILE A 145 -22.30 -1.61 6.16
C ILE A 145 -22.46 -2.81 5.22
N ARG A 146 -23.66 -3.40 5.18
CA ARG A 146 -23.97 -4.49 4.26
C ARG A 146 -23.84 -4.06 2.80
N ASP A 147 -24.42 -2.92 2.44
CA ASP A 147 -24.33 -2.39 1.08
C ASP A 147 -22.87 -2.14 0.65
N LEU A 148 -22.03 -1.61 1.55
CA LEU A 148 -20.60 -1.42 1.28
C LEU A 148 -19.86 -2.76 1.15
N SER A 149 -20.21 -3.75 1.98
CA SER A 149 -19.65 -5.11 1.89
C SER A 149 -19.97 -5.75 0.55
N GLU A 150 -21.23 -5.68 0.11
CA GLU A 150 -21.67 -6.22 -1.18
C GLU A 150 -20.92 -5.56 -2.36
N LEU A 151 -20.68 -4.25 -2.30
CA LEU A 151 -19.89 -3.54 -3.31
C LEU A 151 -18.42 -4.00 -3.31
N CYS A 152 -17.83 -4.20 -2.13
CA CYS A 152 -16.47 -4.73 -2.01
C CYS A 152 -16.36 -6.15 -2.56
N ASP A 153 -17.32 -7.03 -2.25
CA ASP A 153 -17.37 -8.41 -2.74
C ASP A 153 -17.52 -8.44 -4.26
N ALA A 154 -18.39 -7.58 -4.82
CA ALA A 154 -18.56 -7.45 -6.27
C ALA A 154 -17.27 -6.97 -6.95
N ALA A 155 -16.59 -5.96 -6.37
CA ALA A 155 -15.32 -5.47 -6.88
C ALA A 155 -14.24 -6.56 -6.84
N GLU A 156 -14.13 -7.30 -5.73
CA GLU A 156 -13.17 -8.41 -5.61
C GLU A 156 -13.46 -9.51 -6.63
N ALA A 157 -14.74 -9.87 -6.84
CA ALA A 157 -15.12 -10.84 -7.86
C ALA A 157 -14.71 -10.41 -9.27
N MET A 158 -14.89 -9.14 -9.63
CA MET A 158 -14.43 -8.59 -10.91
C MET A 158 -12.91 -8.68 -11.07
N TYR A 159 -12.15 -8.26 -10.05
CA TYR A 159 -10.69 -8.35 -10.08
C TYR A 159 -10.20 -9.79 -10.19
N LYS A 160 -10.83 -10.74 -9.47
CA LYS A 160 -10.50 -12.16 -9.55
C LYS A 160 -10.79 -12.75 -10.93
N ALA A 161 -11.89 -12.35 -11.55
CA ALA A 161 -12.23 -12.78 -12.91
C ALA A 161 -11.20 -12.26 -13.93
N GLU A 162 -10.83 -10.98 -13.87
CA GLU A 162 -9.80 -10.41 -14.74
C GLU A 162 -8.43 -11.04 -14.52
N GLU A 163 -8.02 -11.23 -13.25
CA GLU A 163 -6.77 -11.90 -12.91
C GLU A 163 -6.75 -13.35 -13.44
N GLY A 164 -7.86 -14.06 -13.32
CA GLY A 164 -8.03 -15.41 -13.85
C GLY A 164 -7.93 -15.45 -15.37
N GLN A 165 -8.59 -14.53 -16.07
CA GLN A 165 -8.53 -14.42 -17.52
C GLN A 165 -7.11 -14.14 -18.01
N LEU A 166 -6.42 -13.20 -17.35
CA LEU A 166 -5.04 -12.86 -17.66
C LEU A 166 -4.12 -14.07 -17.45
N LYS A 167 -4.22 -14.77 -16.32
CA LYS A 167 -3.47 -16.01 -16.07
C LYS A 167 -3.74 -17.05 -17.13
N GLN A 168 -5.00 -17.27 -17.51
CA GLN A 168 -5.36 -18.24 -18.53
C GLN A 168 -4.70 -17.91 -19.87
N SER A 169 -4.68 -16.63 -20.28
CA SER A 169 -3.98 -16.18 -21.49
C SER A 169 -2.49 -16.50 -21.49
N PHE A 170 -1.83 -16.50 -20.33
CA PHE A 170 -0.41 -16.85 -20.21
C PHE A 170 -0.19 -18.37 -20.31
N PHE A 171 -1.14 -19.18 -19.82
CA PHE A 171 -1.05 -20.64 -19.91
C PHE A 171 -1.47 -21.17 -21.28
N ASP A 172 -2.33 -20.44 -22.00
CA ASP A 172 -2.77 -20.78 -23.36
C ASP A 172 -1.74 -20.39 -24.43
N LEU A 173 -0.57 -19.86 -24.04
CA LEU A 173 0.51 -19.58 -24.98
C LEU A 173 1.04 -20.91 -25.56
N PRO A 174 1.21 -21.00 -26.90
CA PRO A 174 1.67 -22.23 -27.56
C PRO A 174 3.06 -22.66 -27.10
N VAL A 175 3.88 -21.73 -26.57
CA VAL A 175 5.20 -22.00 -26.00
C VAL A 175 5.19 -23.05 -24.88
N TRP A 176 4.05 -23.21 -24.20
CA TRP A 176 3.85 -24.20 -23.15
C TRP A 176 3.29 -25.53 -23.66
N ALA A 177 2.98 -25.64 -24.96
CA ALA A 177 2.52 -26.89 -25.55
C ALA A 177 3.65 -27.93 -25.63
N SER A 178 3.27 -29.19 -25.88
CA SER A 178 4.24 -30.27 -26.05
C SER A 178 5.23 -29.93 -27.17
N PRO A 179 6.55 -30.16 -26.99
CA PRO A 179 7.57 -29.82 -27.98
C PRO A 179 7.27 -30.34 -29.40
N ARG A 180 6.61 -31.49 -29.51
CA ARG A 180 6.19 -32.06 -30.81
C ARG A 180 5.06 -31.26 -31.48
N SER A 181 4.12 -30.74 -30.69
CA SER A 181 3.02 -29.90 -31.19
C SER A 181 3.52 -28.53 -31.64
N LEU A 182 4.50 -27.97 -30.92
CA LEU A 182 5.17 -26.74 -31.29
C LEU A 182 5.92 -26.86 -32.61
N LEU A 183 6.71 -27.93 -32.77
CA LEU A 183 7.44 -28.19 -34.01
C LEU A 183 6.50 -28.37 -35.20
N ALA A 184 5.38 -29.08 -35.03
CA ALA A 184 4.39 -29.25 -36.09
C ALA A 184 3.78 -27.90 -36.54
N SER A 185 3.44 -27.01 -35.60
CA SER A 185 2.88 -25.68 -35.91
C SER A 185 3.87 -24.75 -36.62
N LEU A 186 5.16 -24.85 -36.29
CA LEU A 186 6.22 -24.10 -36.97
C LEU A 186 6.54 -24.66 -38.36
N SER A 187 6.45 -25.98 -38.54
CA SER A 187 6.68 -26.64 -39.84
C SER A 187 5.53 -26.45 -40.84
N ASP A 188 4.32 -26.12 -40.39
CA ASP A 188 3.18 -25.79 -41.26
C ASP A 188 3.29 -24.39 -41.90
N GLN A 189 4.29 -23.58 -41.55
CA GLN A 189 4.48 -22.24 -42.13
C GLN A 189 5.30 -22.25 -43.44
N ASP A 190 5.93 -23.39 -43.78
CA ASP A 190 6.80 -23.54 -44.95
C ASP A 190 6.05 -24.01 -46.23
N CYS A 191 4.75 -24.27 -46.18
CA CYS A 191 3.98 -24.81 -47.32
C CYS A 191 3.26 -23.76 -48.19
N PHE A 192 3.33 -22.45 -47.88
CA PHE A 192 2.69 -21.39 -48.71
C PHE A 192 3.55 -20.82 -49.85
N SER A 193 4.74 -21.35 -50.09
CA SER A 193 5.61 -20.88 -51.18
C SER A 193 5.71 -21.88 -52.32
N ASN A 194 4.60 -22.35 -52.90
CA ASN A 194 4.57 -23.02 -54.21
C ASN A 194 3.12 -23.14 -54.72
N ASN A 195 2.54 -22.06 -55.25
CA ASN A 195 1.46 -22.12 -56.27
C ASN A 195 1.11 -20.71 -56.76
N LYS A 196 2.01 -20.13 -57.56
CA LYS A 196 1.68 -19.06 -58.50
C LYS A 196 2.40 -19.31 -59.81
N GLU A 197 1.96 -20.33 -60.54
CA GLU A 197 2.15 -20.37 -61.99
C GLU A 197 0.82 -20.73 -62.67
N ASN A 198 0.23 -19.69 -63.27
CA ASN A 198 -0.37 -19.66 -64.60
C ASN A 198 -1.56 -20.57 -64.93
N GLY A 199 -2.74 -19.96 -64.92
CA GLY A 199 -3.96 -20.50 -65.54
C GLY A 199 -4.94 -19.39 -65.92
N TYR A 200 -4.51 -18.40 -66.70
CA TYR A 200 -5.42 -17.48 -67.39
C TYR A 200 -5.62 -17.92 -68.85
N ALA A 201 -6.86 -17.73 -69.32
CA ALA A 201 -7.35 -17.78 -70.70
C ALA A 201 -8.01 -19.08 -71.17
N GLN A 202 -9.34 -19.13 -71.08
CA GLN A 202 -10.21 -19.25 -72.26
C GLN A 202 -11.69 -19.11 -71.85
N LEU A 203 -12.32 -18.00 -72.25
CA LEU A 203 -13.76 -17.88 -72.43
C LEU A 203 -13.96 -17.02 -73.70
N THR A 204 -14.27 -17.69 -74.79
CA THR A 204 -15.00 -17.19 -75.96
C THR A 204 -16.07 -18.22 -76.26
#